data_AF-A0A0T1XPF8-F1
#
_entry.id   AF-A0A0T1XPF8-F1
#
_cell.length_a   1.000
_cell.length_b   1.000
_cell.length_c   1.000
_cell.angle_alpha   90.00
_cell.angle_beta   90.00
_cell.angle_gamma   90.00
#
_symmetry.space_group_name_H-M   'P 1'
#
loop_
_entity.id
_entity.type
_entity.pdbx_description
1 polymer ?
#
loop_
_entity_poly.entity_id
_entity_poly.type
_entity_poly.pdbx_seq_one_letter_code
_entity_poly.pdbx_strand_id
1 'polypeptide(L)'
;MAIWLAVLHGAPQTAAGYDEGSGWSRLAEDYGFAVLFPEPSQDNNAILCFNWFNDDLRGLTSRFICHLIGAAVLHRDQEFFDS
;
A
#
# COMPACT_ATOMS: atom_id res chain seq x y z
N MET A 1 12.06 9.84 12.55
CA MET A 1 11.75 9.94 11.11
C MET A 1 11.69 8.52 10.56
N ALA A 2 10.49 7.99 10.34
CA ALA A 2 10.31 6.63 9.84
C ALA A 2 10.32 6.62 8.30
N ILE A 3 11.00 5.64 7.71
CA ILE A 3 10.98 5.41 6.26
C ILE A 3 9.79 4.50 5.95
N TRP A 4 9.03 4.88 4.91
CA TRP A 4 7.85 4.16 4.44
C TRP A 4 7.98 3.84 2.97
N LEU A 5 7.59 2.63 2.59
CA LEU A 5 7.55 2.17 1.21
C LEU A 5 6.14 1.65 0.91
N ALA A 6 5.48 2.20 -0.12
CA ALA A 6 4.25 1.61 -0.64
C ALA A 6 4.58 0.78 -1.88
N VAL A 7 4.17 -0.48 -1.88
CA VAL A 7 4.38 -1.40 -3.01
C VAL A 7 3.04 -1.84 -3.58
N LEU A 8 2.92 -1.79 -4.91
CA LEU A 8 1.67 -2.02 -5.62
C LEU A 8 1.76 -3.31 -6.42
N HIS A 9 0.84 -4.23 -6.19
CA HIS A 9 0.74 -5.47 -6.95
C HIS A 9 0.15 -5.21 -8.36
N GLY A 10 0.39 -6.14 -9.29
CA GLY A 10 -0.27 -6.14 -10.60
C GLY A 10 -1.61 -6.89 -10.55
N ALA A 11 -2.43 -6.75 -11.59
CA ALA A 11 -3.59 -7.63 -11.76
C ALA A 11 -3.15 -8.99 -12.35
N PRO A 12 -3.75 -10.12 -11.93
CA PRO A 12 -4.84 -10.28 -10.94
C PRO A 12 -4.32 -10.65 -9.53
N GLN A 13 -3.14 -10.16 -9.14
CA GLN A 13 -2.54 -10.51 -7.83
C GLN A 13 -3.32 -9.84 -6.69
N THR A 14 -3.18 -10.38 -5.47
CA THR A 14 -3.64 -9.76 -4.23
C THR A 14 -2.45 -9.16 -3.47
N ALA A 15 -2.70 -8.29 -2.48
CA ALA A 15 -1.64 -7.77 -1.62
C ALA A 15 -0.90 -8.92 -0.90
N ALA A 16 -1.64 -9.88 -0.34
CA ALA A 16 -1.05 -11.03 0.36
C ALA A 16 -0.17 -11.88 -0.57
N GLY A 17 -0.65 -12.21 -1.78
CA GLY A 17 0.14 -12.99 -2.73
C GLY A 17 1.38 -12.23 -3.23
N TYR A 18 1.28 -10.90 -3.32
CA TYR A 18 2.43 -10.07 -3.70
C TYR A 18 3.45 -9.95 -2.56
N ASP A 19 3.02 -9.83 -1.31
CA ASP A 19 3.90 -9.83 -0.14
C ASP A 19 4.72 -11.14 -0.07
N GLU A 20 4.04 -12.28 -0.08
CA GLU A 20 4.66 -13.61 -0.04
C GLU A 20 5.68 -13.80 -1.18
N GLY A 21 5.36 -13.33 -2.39
CA GLY A 21 6.20 -13.51 -3.57
C GLY A 21 7.35 -12.49 -3.72
N SER A 22 7.25 -11.32 -3.08
CA SER A 22 8.21 -10.22 -3.26
C SER A 22 9.27 -10.14 -2.17
N GLY A 23 8.96 -10.60 -0.95
CA GLY A 23 9.86 -10.51 0.19
C GLY A 23 10.01 -9.10 0.78
N TRP A 24 9.13 -8.16 0.42
CA TRP A 24 9.21 -6.78 0.93
C TRP A 24 9.04 -6.70 2.45
N SER A 25 8.17 -7.52 3.05
CA SER A 25 8.02 -7.57 4.51
C SER A 25 9.30 -8.01 5.21
N ARG A 26 10.00 -9.02 4.66
CA ARG A 26 11.29 -9.45 5.21
C ARG A 26 12.36 -8.36 5.11
N LEU A 27 12.43 -7.65 3.99
CA LEU A 27 13.34 -6.52 3.85
C LEU A 27 12.99 -5.37 4.81
N ALA A 28 11.70 -5.13 5.05
CA ALA A 28 11.23 -4.13 6.00
C ALA A 28 11.71 -4.44 7.42
N GLU A 29 11.63 -5.71 7.84
CA GLU A 29 12.17 -6.21 9.10
C GLU A 29 13.70 -6.08 9.17
N ASP A 30 14.41 -6.53 8.12
CA ASP A 30 15.88 -6.57 8.09
C ASP A 30 16.51 -5.15 8.09
N TYR A 31 15.85 -4.16 7.48
CA TYR A 31 16.38 -2.81 7.28
C TYR A 31 15.64 -1.71 8.03
N GLY A 32 14.60 -2.03 8.80
CA GLY A 32 13.93 -1.09 9.71
C GLY A 32 13.08 -0.02 9.02
N PHE A 33 12.41 -0.35 7.92
CA PHE A 33 11.37 0.49 7.32
C PHE A 33 10.00 -0.17 7.46
N ALA A 34 8.91 0.57 7.22
CA ALA A 34 7.61 -0.10 7.06
C ALA A 34 7.19 -0.15 5.60
N VAL A 35 6.53 -1.24 5.26
CA VAL A 35 5.95 -1.46 3.95
C VAL A 35 4.42 -1.41 4.04
N LEU A 36 3.80 -0.79 3.04
CA LEU A 36 2.36 -0.78 2.85
C LEU A 36 2.03 -1.54 1.56
N PHE A 37 1.01 -2.40 1.63
CA PHE A 37 0.46 -3.12 0.48
C PHE A 37 -0.99 -2.67 0.24
N PRO A 38 -1.23 -1.54 -0.44
CA PRO A 38 -2.57 -1.13 -0.84
C PRO A 38 -3.26 -2.22 -1.66
N GLU A 39 -4.53 -2.50 -1.37
CA GLU A 39 -5.37 -3.39 -2.17
C GLU A 39 -6.69 -2.69 -2.53
N PRO A 40 -7.03 -2.56 -3.83
CA PRO A 40 -8.36 -2.12 -4.24
C PRO A 40 -9.40 -3.17 -3.84
N SER A 41 -10.54 -2.77 -3.28
CA SER A 41 -11.65 -3.72 -3.04
C SER A 41 -12.17 -4.31 -4.35
N GLN A 42 -12.48 -5.61 -4.35
CA GLN A 42 -13.18 -6.29 -5.46
C GLN A 42 -14.52 -5.63 -5.79
N ASP A 43 -15.18 -5.02 -4.79
CA ASP A 43 -16.44 -4.29 -4.98
C ASP A 43 -16.25 -3.03 -5.85
N ASN A 44 -15.05 -2.45 -5.80
CA ASN A 44 -14.70 -1.23 -6.52
C ASN A 44 -13.96 -1.53 -7.84
N ASN A 45 -13.28 -2.67 -7.94
CA ASN A 45 -12.73 -3.21 -9.18
C ASN A 45 -12.62 -4.74 -9.11
N ALA A 46 -13.47 -5.44 -9.87
CA ALA A 46 -13.53 -6.91 -9.91
C ALA A 46 -12.21 -7.58 -10.36
N ILE A 47 -11.30 -6.84 -11.00
CA ILE A 47 -10.02 -7.37 -11.50
C ILE A 47 -8.87 -7.11 -10.50
N LEU A 48 -9.14 -6.46 -9.35
CA LEU A 48 -8.11 -6.03 -8.38
C LEU A 48 -7.00 -5.18 -9.03
N CYS A 49 -7.31 -4.56 -10.17
CA CYS A 49 -6.38 -3.76 -10.91
C CYS A 49 -6.44 -2.34 -10.40
N PHE A 50 -5.31 -1.68 -10.43
CA PHE A 50 -5.31 -0.27 -10.27
C PHE A 50 -5.25 0.45 -11.65
N ASN A 51 -5.92 1.60 -11.79
CA ASN A 51 -6.25 2.18 -13.10
C ASN A 51 -5.24 3.23 -13.60
N TRP A 52 -4.20 2.78 -14.33
CA TRP A 52 -3.06 3.65 -14.74
C TRP A 52 -3.28 4.34 -16.07
N PHE A 53 -4.08 3.69 -16.92
CA PHE A 53 -4.29 4.04 -18.32
C PHE A 53 -5.54 4.90 -18.54
N ASN A 54 -6.47 4.92 -17.59
CA ASN A 54 -7.68 5.74 -17.67
C ASN A 54 -7.48 7.04 -16.88
N ASP A 55 -7.46 8.17 -17.57
CA ASP A 55 -7.19 9.49 -16.96
C ASP A 55 -8.23 9.90 -15.92
N ASP A 56 -9.51 9.55 -16.11
CA ASP A 56 -10.59 9.85 -15.16
C ASP A 56 -10.41 9.09 -13.84
N LEU A 57 -9.88 7.86 -13.92
CA LEU A 57 -9.69 6.99 -12.76
C LEU A 57 -8.30 7.11 -12.12
N ARG A 58 -7.29 7.58 -12.87
CA ARG A 58 -5.92 7.76 -12.37
C ARG A 58 -5.89 8.68 -11.15
N GLY A 59 -6.62 9.79 -11.21
CA GLY A 59 -6.71 10.75 -10.11
C GLY A 59 -7.31 10.14 -8.83
N LEU A 60 -8.27 9.22 -8.98
CA LEU A 60 -8.88 8.52 -7.84
C LEU A 60 -7.91 7.53 -7.21
N THR A 61 -7.14 6.79 -8.01
CA THR A 61 -6.15 5.87 -7.44
C THR A 61 -5.00 6.58 -6.74
N SER A 62 -4.49 7.68 -7.29
CA SER A 62 -3.47 8.47 -6.61
C SER A 62 -3.97 9.00 -5.26
N ARG A 63 -5.22 9.49 -5.19
CA ARG A 63 -5.82 9.93 -3.91
C ARG A 63 -5.97 8.81 -2.90
N PHE A 64 -6.39 7.62 -3.34
CA PHE A 64 -6.49 6.45 -2.48
C PHE A 64 -5.14 6.07 -1.86
N ILE A 65 -4.08 5.98 -2.67
CA ILE A 65 -2.73 5.66 -2.19
C ILE A 65 -2.22 6.73 -1.22
N CYS A 66 -2.39 8.02 -1.54
CA CYS A 66 -2.01 9.11 -0.65
C CYS A 66 -2.77 9.06 0.69
N HIS A 67 -4.06 8.71 0.66
CA HIS A 67 -4.86 8.58 1.87
C HIS A 67 -4.38 7.43 2.76
N LEU A 68 -4.08 6.27 2.16
CA LEU A 68 -3.54 5.13 2.91
C LEU A 68 -2.18 5.45 3.55
N ILE A 69 -1.28 6.08 2.81
CA ILE A 69 0.02 6.52 3.35
C ILE A 69 -0.19 7.52 4.49
N GLY A 70 -1.08 8.51 4.31
CA GLY A 70 -1.40 9.49 5.34
C GLY A 70 -1.97 8.85 6.61
N ALA A 71 -2.90 7.91 6.47
CA ALA A 71 -3.48 7.16 7.59
C ALA A 71 -2.42 6.31 8.32
N ALA A 72 -1.55 5.62 7.58
CA ALA A 72 -0.47 4.81 8.15
C ALA A 72 0.56 5.66 8.92
N VAL A 73 0.91 6.83 8.41
CA VAL A 73 1.79 7.78 9.09
C VAL A 73 1.15 8.24 10.40
N LEU A 74 -0.11 8.69 10.36
CA LEU A 74 -0.82 9.16 11.56
C LEU A 74 -0.96 8.07 12.62
N HIS A 75 -1.31 6.84 12.22
CA HIS A 75 -1.48 5.73 13.16
C HIS A 75 -0.16 5.33 13.84
N ARG A 76 0.97 5.36 13.13
CA ARG A 76 2.25 4.95 13.73
C ARG A 76 2.85 6.04 14.62
N ASP A 77 2.62 7.31 14.31
CA ASP A 77 3.01 8.39 15.21
C ASP A 77 2.25 8.27 16.54
N GLN A 78 0.96 7.90 16.51
CA GLN A 78 0.17 7.62 17.71
C GLN A 78 0.79 6.51 18.59
N GLU A 79 1.13 5.36 17.99
CA GLU A 79 1.76 4.23 18.73
C GLU A 79 3.16 4.58 19.29
N PHE A 80 3.91 5.46 18.62
CA PHE A 80 5.21 5.95 19.10
C PHE A 80 5.09 6.97 20.24
N PHE A 81 4.01 7.76 20.29
CA PHE A 81 3.73 8.67 21.41
C PHE A 81 3.11 7.97 22.63
N ASP A 82 2.44 6.83 22.42
CA ASP A 82 1.80 6.03 23.46
C ASP A 82 2.75 4.96 24.10
N SER A 83 4.02 4.91 23.70
CA SER A 83 5.07 4.00 24.21
C SER A 83 6.18 4.72 24.96
#